data_AF-A0A854QC43-F1
#
_entry.id   AF-A0A854QC43-F1
#
_cell.length_a   1.000
_cell.length_b   1.000
_cell.length_c   1.000
_cell.angle_alpha   90.00
_cell.angle_beta   90.00
_cell.angle_gamma   90.00
#
_symmetry.space_group_name_H-M   'P 1'
#
loop_
_entity.id
_entity.type
_entity.pdbx_description
1 polymer ?
#
loop_
_entity_poly.entity_id
_entity_poly.type
_entity_poly.pdbx_seq_one_letter_code
_entity_poly.pdbx_strand_id
1 'polypeptide(L)'
;MATLLTLPSHLIESINHLLREDLELPDDLREPLLEAIKQPQADIIAPLDIRDGLYTQNDGNIDGKQEDSTAVPRPPTIDYDLVERLSRWATSDKGKMSLEKNNLDTSRYTDISLLSGTEIYVDPKELARLRAAENPEKPNPYLPSYLSPAPPSFGSEYRNLTRTLSTIFNVIFSILGSAGAVYMAAVSGAGYSREKGVLLGILAGLIVGIADGVLVVLFMSKVEKDRRERHERGRKLMKGSGKALDQIEDQARIEQGVQVKLLAKEGIESTAVSAKQIQLRRRALKPSNPE
;
A
#
# COMPACT_ATOMS: atom_id res chain seq x y z
N MET A 1 12.39 -19.84 -12.75
CA MET A 1 12.27 -18.40 -13.06
C MET A 1 13.69 -17.94 -13.28
N ALA A 2 14.03 -17.49 -14.50
CA ALA A 2 15.37 -16.99 -14.81
C ALA A 2 15.55 -15.63 -14.13
N THR A 3 16.68 -15.44 -13.44
CA THR A 3 16.98 -14.18 -12.75
C THR A 3 17.86 -13.35 -13.67
N LEU A 4 17.31 -12.27 -14.19
CA LEU A 4 18.03 -11.40 -15.12
C LEU A 4 18.88 -10.39 -14.36
N LEU A 5 20.13 -10.26 -14.76
CA LEU A 5 21.08 -9.27 -14.27
C LEU A 5 21.32 -8.22 -15.36
N THR A 6 21.53 -6.97 -14.98
CA THR A 6 22.02 -5.94 -15.87
C THR A 6 23.45 -6.25 -16.31
N LEU A 7 23.81 -5.86 -17.54
CA LEU A 7 25.10 -6.15 -18.15
C LEU A 7 26.06 -4.95 -18.03
N PRO A 8 26.90 -4.86 -16.99
CA PRO A 8 27.86 -3.76 -16.83
C PRO A 8 29.03 -3.89 -17.82
N SER A 9 29.72 -2.77 -18.10
CA SER A 9 30.80 -2.69 -19.10
C SER A 9 31.95 -3.67 -18.83
N HIS A 10 32.38 -3.82 -17.59
CA HIS A 10 33.49 -4.74 -17.25
C HIS A 10 33.14 -6.22 -17.50
N LEU A 11 31.87 -6.61 -17.33
CA LEU A 11 31.40 -7.97 -17.60
C LEU A 11 31.37 -8.21 -19.11
N ILE A 12 30.90 -7.23 -19.88
CA ILE A 12 30.97 -7.25 -21.35
C ILE A 12 32.41 -7.40 -21.82
N GLU A 13 33.35 -6.63 -21.25
CA GLU A 13 34.77 -6.73 -21.59
C GLU A 13 35.33 -8.12 -21.26
N SER A 14 35.01 -8.65 -20.07
CA SER A 14 35.49 -9.95 -19.62
C SER A 14 34.99 -11.10 -20.51
N ILE A 15 33.71 -11.08 -20.90
CA ILE A 15 33.12 -12.07 -21.81
C ILE A 15 33.69 -11.92 -23.21
N ASN A 16 33.84 -10.69 -23.72
CA ASN A 16 34.48 -10.45 -25.02
C ASN A 16 35.94 -10.94 -25.05
N HIS A 17 36.66 -10.80 -23.94
CA HIS A 17 38.02 -11.32 -23.81
C HIS A 17 38.04 -12.85 -23.94
N LEU A 18 37.10 -13.55 -23.30
CA LEU A 18 36.96 -15.01 -23.42
C LEU A 18 36.59 -15.45 -24.84
N LEU A 19 35.69 -14.72 -25.51
CA LEU A 19 35.23 -15.09 -26.85
C LEU A 19 36.26 -14.83 -27.95
N ARG A 20 37.24 -13.95 -27.71
CA ARG A 20 38.31 -13.63 -28.67
C ARG A 20 39.46 -14.64 -28.65
N GLU A 21 39.77 -15.19 -27.48
CA GLU A 21 40.92 -16.10 -27.30
C GLU A 21 40.64 -17.54 -27.78
N ASP A 22 39.52 -17.77 -28.51
CA ASP A 22 39.12 -19.06 -29.11
C ASP A 22 39.30 -20.27 -28.17
N LEU A 23 39.00 -20.04 -26.89
CA LEU A 23 39.04 -21.05 -25.84
C LEU A 23 38.03 -22.17 -26.15
N GLU A 24 38.35 -23.40 -25.75
CA GLU A 24 37.44 -24.55 -25.76
C GLU A 24 36.33 -24.36 -24.70
N LEU A 25 35.48 -23.35 -24.88
CA LEU A 25 34.28 -23.17 -24.09
C LEU A 25 33.28 -24.26 -24.47
N PRO A 26 32.60 -24.85 -23.49
CA PRO A 26 31.43 -25.68 -23.73
C PRO A 26 30.39 -24.94 -24.60
N ASP A 27 29.81 -25.64 -25.57
CA ASP A 27 28.83 -25.07 -26.52
C ASP A 27 27.61 -24.46 -25.79
N ASP A 28 27.24 -25.02 -24.63
CA ASP A 28 26.14 -24.55 -23.78
C ASP A 28 26.42 -23.20 -23.08
N LEU A 29 27.67 -22.73 -23.11
CA LEU A 29 28.08 -21.40 -22.63
C LEU A 29 28.35 -20.43 -23.79
N ARG A 30 28.93 -20.91 -24.89
CA ARG A 30 29.37 -20.06 -25.99
C ARG A 30 28.21 -19.36 -26.68
N GLU A 31 27.16 -20.10 -27.04
CA GLU A 31 26.02 -19.53 -27.76
C GLU A 31 25.26 -18.50 -26.92
N PRO A 32 24.89 -18.79 -25.65
CA PRO A 32 24.15 -17.82 -24.83
C PRO A 32 24.96 -16.56 -24.48
N LEU A 33 26.29 -16.68 -24.31
CA LEU A 33 27.14 -15.51 -24.06
C LEU A 33 27.24 -14.60 -25.29
N LEU A 34 27.31 -15.18 -26.49
CA LEU A 34 27.27 -14.42 -27.74
C LEU A 34 25.93 -13.72 -27.93
N GLU A 35 24.82 -14.38 -27.58
CA GLU A 35 23.49 -13.79 -27.63
C GLU A 35 23.37 -12.61 -26.65
N ALA A 36 23.87 -12.76 -25.42
CA ALA A 36 23.86 -11.70 -24.42
C ALA A 36 24.64 -10.44 -24.85
N ILE A 37 25.81 -10.61 -25.49
CA ILE A 37 26.62 -9.47 -25.99
C ILE A 37 25.98 -8.78 -27.20
N LYS A 38 25.26 -9.52 -28.05
CA LYS A 38 24.60 -8.95 -29.23
C LYS A 38 23.39 -8.08 -28.89
N GLN A 39 22.92 -8.08 -27.65
CA GLN A 39 21.83 -7.22 -27.22
C GLN A 39 22.22 -5.75 -27.42
N PRO A 40 21.34 -4.92 -28.01
CA PRO A 40 21.63 -3.51 -28.24
C PRO A 40 21.90 -2.82 -26.90
N GLN A 41 23.10 -2.24 -26.77
CA GLN A 41 23.42 -1.38 -25.63
C GLN A 41 22.59 -0.11 -25.78
N ALA A 42 21.51 -0.03 -25.01
CA ALA A 42 20.88 1.26 -24.78
C ALA A 42 21.85 2.05 -23.91
N ASP A 43 22.35 3.19 -24.40
CA ASP A 43 23.08 4.15 -23.57
C ASP A 43 22.14 4.57 -22.43
N ILE A 44 22.34 3.98 -21.25
CA ILE A 44 21.59 4.32 -20.05
C ILE A 44 22.10 5.69 -19.62
N ILE A 45 21.44 6.75 -20.08
CA ILE A 45 21.45 8.01 -19.36
C ILE A 45 20.90 7.67 -17.98
N ALA A 46 21.79 7.67 -16.98
CA ALA A 46 21.44 7.43 -15.59
C ALA A 46 20.17 8.24 -15.25
N PRO A 47 19.13 7.62 -14.66
CA PRO A 47 17.99 8.38 -14.16
C PRO A 47 18.40 9.04 -12.83
N LEU A 48 19.34 9.97 -12.91
CA LEU A 48 19.45 11.06 -11.94
C LEU A 48 18.25 11.98 -12.22
N ASP A 49 17.33 12.03 -11.25
CA ASP A 49 16.09 12.80 -11.24
C ASP A 49 14.97 12.37 -12.23
N ILE A 50 14.24 11.32 -11.87
CA ILE A 50 12.78 11.28 -12.11
C ILE A 50 12.08 11.77 -10.84
N ARG A 51 12.39 13.01 -10.46
CA ARG A 51 11.50 13.88 -9.69
C ARG A 51 10.90 14.84 -10.74
N ASP A 52 9.58 15.05 -10.71
CA ASP A 52 8.83 15.95 -11.61
C ASP A 52 8.36 15.45 -12.99
N GLY A 53 7.94 14.18 -13.09
CA GLY A 53 7.27 13.64 -14.28
C GLY A 53 5.81 13.23 -14.09
N LEU A 54 5.02 13.92 -13.27
CA LEU A 54 3.57 13.72 -13.18
C LEU A 54 2.89 15.07 -13.48
N TYR A 55 1.90 15.02 -14.38
CA TYR A 55 0.99 16.09 -14.84
C TYR A 55 1.22 16.58 -16.28
N THR A 56 0.81 15.76 -17.25
CA THR A 56 -0.01 16.23 -18.39
C THR A 56 -0.96 15.10 -18.80
N GLN A 57 -2.03 14.96 -18.03
CA GLN A 57 -3.24 14.28 -18.49
C GLN A 57 -3.96 15.27 -19.43
N ASN A 58 -3.67 15.16 -20.73
CA ASN A 58 -4.46 15.83 -21.76
C ASN A 58 -5.51 14.84 -22.25
N ASP A 59 -6.77 15.20 -22.00
CA ASP A 59 -7.95 14.52 -22.50
C ASP A 59 -8.04 14.59 -24.03
N GLY A 60 -8.55 13.51 -24.61
CA GLY A 60 -9.33 13.54 -25.86
C GLY A 60 -8.55 13.32 -27.16
N ASN A 61 -8.45 12.07 -27.60
CA ASN A 61 -9.01 11.68 -28.91
C ASN A 61 -9.10 10.15 -29.01
N ILE A 62 -10.30 9.65 -29.32
CA ILE A 62 -10.56 8.25 -29.66
C ILE A 62 -10.30 8.14 -31.15
N ASP A 63 -9.25 7.43 -31.55
CA ASP A 63 -9.22 6.68 -32.80
C ASP A 63 -8.08 5.65 -32.79
N GLY A 64 -8.37 4.50 -33.41
CA GLY A 64 -7.73 3.22 -33.17
C GLY A 64 -6.30 3.06 -33.69
N LYS A 65 -5.68 1.99 -33.17
CA LYS A 65 -4.27 1.56 -33.28
C LYS A 65 -3.30 2.30 -32.36
N GLN A 66 -3.44 1.97 -31.08
CA GLN A 66 -2.40 2.18 -30.09
C GLN A 66 -1.31 1.11 -30.33
N GLU A 67 -0.38 1.40 -31.24
CA GLU A 67 0.93 0.77 -31.22
C GLU A 67 1.59 1.15 -29.89
N ASP A 68 2.01 0.13 -29.14
CA ASP A 68 2.62 0.19 -27.81
C ASP A 68 4.04 0.78 -27.90
N SER A 69 4.15 2.02 -28.39
CA SER A 69 5.41 2.72 -28.67
C SER A 69 5.95 3.47 -27.45
N THR A 70 5.62 3.02 -26.23
CA THR A 70 6.24 3.49 -24.98
C THR A 70 7.22 2.48 -24.40
N ALA A 71 7.77 1.60 -25.25
CA ALA A 71 8.78 0.64 -24.86
C ALA A 71 10.07 1.38 -24.47
N VAL A 72 10.22 1.65 -23.18
CA VAL A 72 11.50 2.02 -22.58
C VAL A 72 12.51 0.98 -23.04
N PRO A 73 13.64 1.39 -23.67
CA PRO A 73 14.62 0.45 -24.17
C PRO A 73 15.11 -0.40 -22.99
N ARG A 74 14.98 -1.72 -23.11
CA ARG A 74 15.44 -2.63 -22.06
C ARG A 74 16.96 -2.56 -22.00
N PRO A 75 17.56 -2.42 -20.80
CA PRO A 75 19.00 -2.51 -20.68
C PRO A 75 19.47 -3.90 -21.12
N PRO A 76 20.72 -4.04 -21.58
CA PRO A 76 21.29 -5.35 -21.86
C PRO A 76 21.26 -6.19 -20.58
N THR A 77 20.81 -7.43 -20.67
CA THR A 77 20.64 -8.35 -19.54
C THR A 77 21.22 -9.73 -19.82
N ILE A 78 21.69 -10.39 -18.76
CA ILE A 78 22.19 -11.78 -18.77
C ILE A 78 21.49 -12.59 -17.69
N ASP A 79 21.28 -13.88 -17.94
CA ASP A 79 20.74 -14.79 -16.94
C ASP A 79 21.80 -15.12 -15.88
N TYR A 80 21.42 -15.07 -14.60
CA TYR A 80 22.28 -15.42 -13.47
C TYR A 80 22.84 -16.84 -13.62
N ASP A 81 22.01 -17.80 -14.05
CA ASP A 81 22.39 -19.19 -14.23
C ASP A 81 23.51 -19.36 -15.29
N LEU A 82 23.62 -18.43 -16.24
CA LEU A 82 24.70 -18.42 -17.23
C LEU A 82 26.01 -17.92 -16.62
N VAL A 83 25.95 -16.85 -15.83
CA VAL A 83 27.12 -16.29 -15.13
C VAL A 83 27.67 -17.29 -14.12
N GLU A 84 26.79 -17.97 -13.38
CA GLU A 84 27.18 -19.00 -12.42
C GLU A 84 27.82 -20.22 -13.12
N ARG A 85 27.28 -20.66 -14.26
CA ARG A 85 27.90 -21.76 -15.02
C ARG A 85 29.27 -21.36 -15.59
N LEU A 86 29.42 -20.11 -16.04
CA LEU A 86 30.71 -19.58 -16.48
C LEU A 86 31.73 -19.57 -15.32
N SER A 87 31.33 -19.11 -14.14
CA SER A 87 32.21 -19.07 -12.96
C SER A 87 32.62 -20.46 -12.50
N ARG A 88 31.68 -21.42 -12.53
CA ARG A 88 31.95 -22.85 -12.26
C ARG A 88 32.91 -23.46 -13.28
N TRP A 89 32.72 -23.19 -14.58
CA TRP A 89 33.63 -23.65 -15.62
C TRP A 89 35.03 -23.07 -15.43
N ALA A 90 35.16 -21.75 -15.21
CA ALA A 90 36.43 -21.08 -14.98
C ALA A 90 37.18 -21.60 -13.75
N THR A 91 36.45 -22.05 -12.72
CA THR A 91 37.03 -22.61 -11.49
C THR A 91 37.39 -24.09 -11.63
N SER A 92 36.85 -24.80 -12.62
CA SER A 92 37.14 -26.21 -12.90
C SER A 92 38.59 -26.40 -13.37
N ASP A 93 39.16 -27.59 -13.15
CA ASP A 93 40.54 -27.87 -13.54
C ASP A 93 40.76 -27.70 -15.04
N LYS A 94 39.78 -28.09 -15.87
CA LYS A 94 39.81 -27.90 -17.32
C LYS A 94 39.78 -26.42 -17.70
N GLY A 95 38.89 -25.64 -17.08
CA GLY A 95 38.78 -24.20 -17.33
C GLY A 95 40.06 -23.46 -16.92
N LYS A 96 40.61 -23.76 -15.74
CA LYS A 96 41.88 -23.19 -15.26
C LYS A 96 43.03 -23.46 -16.21
N MET A 97 43.22 -24.71 -16.63
CA MET A 97 44.26 -25.05 -17.60
C MET A 97 44.08 -24.30 -18.93
N SER A 98 42.84 -24.17 -19.41
CA SER A 98 42.54 -23.41 -20.63
C SER A 98 42.78 -21.90 -20.48
N LEU A 99 42.45 -21.32 -19.32
CA LEU A 99 42.69 -19.92 -19.02
C LEU A 99 44.19 -19.62 -18.88
N GLU A 100 44.91 -20.43 -18.10
CA GLU A 100 46.35 -20.30 -17.89
C GLU A 100 47.15 -20.46 -19.20
N LYS A 101 46.74 -21.41 -20.06
CA LYS A 101 47.36 -21.61 -21.39
C LYS A 101 47.28 -20.36 -22.27
N ASN A 102 46.24 -19.56 -22.10
CA ASN A 102 46.02 -18.30 -22.83
C ASN A 102 46.44 -17.05 -22.02
N ASN A 103 47.22 -17.22 -20.93
CA ASN A 103 47.67 -16.15 -20.04
C ASN A 103 46.53 -15.31 -19.43
N LEU A 104 45.36 -15.93 -19.21
CA LEU A 104 44.21 -15.29 -18.58
C LEU A 104 44.23 -15.52 -17.08
N ASP A 105 43.94 -14.47 -16.33
CA ASP A 105 43.83 -14.56 -14.87
C ASP A 105 42.51 -15.22 -14.48
N THR A 106 42.60 -16.39 -13.85
CA THR A 106 41.43 -17.14 -13.35
C THR A 106 40.62 -16.33 -12.33
N SER A 107 41.28 -15.47 -11.53
CA SER A 107 40.62 -14.73 -10.46
C SER A 107 39.52 -13.78 -10.98
N ARG A 108 39.67 -13.26 -12.21
CA ARG A 108 38.71 -12.36 -12.87
C ARG A 108 37.40 -13.05 -13.27
N TYR A 109 37.40 -14.37 -13.37
CA TYR A 109 36.24 -15.17 -13.78
C TYR A 109 35.58 -15.88 -12.60
N THR A 110 35.94 -15.50 -11.37
CA THR A 110 35.24 -15.98 -10.18
C THR A 110 33.85 -15.36 -10.10
N ASP A 111 32.95 -16.05 -9.40
CA ASP A 111 31.55 -15.63 -9.26
C ASP A 111 31.43 -14.20 -8.70
N ILE A 112 32.25 -13.87 -7.72
CA ILE A 112 32.31 -12.54 -7.10
C ILE A 112 32.74 -11.48 -8.11
N SER A 113 33.76 -11.77 -8.93
CA SER A 113 34.26 -10.83 -9.93
C SER A 113 33.27 -10.62 -11.07
N LEU A 114 32.61 -11.69 -11.54
CA LEU A 114 31.61 -11.60 -12.60
C LEU A 114 30.32 -10.92 -12.13
N LEU A 115 29.90 -11.11 -10.88
CA LEU A 115 28.71 -10.46 -10.33
C LEU A 115 28.97 -9.04 -9.83
N SER A 116 30.24 -8.62 -9.71
CA SER A 116 30.57 -7.28 -9.24
C SER A 116 29.90 -6.22 -10.12
N GLY A 117 29.23 -5.22 -9.54
CA GLY A 117 28.56 -4.16 -10.33
C GLY A 117 27.38 -4.61 -11.22
N THR A 118 26.92 -5.86 -11.12
CA THR A 118 25.65 -6.30 -11.72
C THR A 118 24.49 -5.94 -10.79
N GLU A 119 23.36 -5.54 -11.36
CA GLU A 119 22.11 -5.29 -10.61
C GLU A 119 21.04 -6.28 -11.08
N ILE A 120 20.12 -6.66 -10.19
CA ILE A 120 18.98 -7.49 -10.57
C ILE A 120 18.05 -6.65 -11.42
N TYR A 121 17.82 -7.07 -12.66
CA TYR A 121 16.87 -6.43 -13.54
C TYR A 121 15.44 -6.77 -13.09
N VAL A 122 14.68 -5.72 -12.76
CA VAL A 122 13.26 -5.81 -12.41
C VAL A 122 12.47 -5.08 -13.49
N ASP A 123 11.40 -5.70 -13.99
CA ASP A 123 10.53 -5.08 -14.99
C ASP A 123 10.02 -3.72 -14.47
N PRO A 124 10.08 -2.63 -15.27
CA PRO A 124 9.57 -1.32 -14.88
C PRO A 124 8.17 -1.34 -14.26
N LYS A 125 7.28 -2.24 -14.70
CA LYS A 125 5.93 -2.39 -14.15
C LYS A 125 5.95 -2.95 -12.72
N GLU A 126 6.83 -3.89 -12.44
CA GLU A 126 7.00 -4.47 -11.11
C GLU A 126 7.71 -3.50 -10.17
N LEU A 127 8.72 -2.79 -10.68
CA LEU A 127 9.42 -1.74 -9.95
C LEU A 127 8.43 -0.65 -9.51
N ALA A 128 7.54 -0.21 -10.40
CA ALA A 128 6.47 0.73 -10.05
C ALA A 128 5.54 0.19 -8.94
N ARG A 129 5.21 -1.10 -8.95
CA ARG A 129 4.41 -1.75 -7.90
C ARG A 129 5.16 -1.82 -6.56
N LEU A 130 6.45 -2.14 -6.58
CA LEU A 130 7.30 -2.16 -5.39
C LEU A 130 7.43 -0.75 -4.78
N ARG A 131 7.66 0.28 -5.60
CA ARG A 131 7.67 1.68 -5.15
C ARG A 131 6.31 2.11 -4.60
N ALA A 132 5.21 1.65 -5.19
CA ALA A 132 3.87 1.94 -4.66
C ALA A 132 3.66 1.28 -3.29
N ALA A 133 4.23 0.09 -3.07
CA ALA A 133 4.15 -0.63 -1.80
C ALA A 133 4.97 0.00 -0.67
N GLU A 134 6.09 0.66 -1.00
CA GLU A 134 6.95 1.36 -0.04
C GLU A 134 6.29 2.64 0.52
N ASN A 135 5.42 3.28 -0.27
CA ASN A 135 4.75 4.51 0.13
C ASN A 135 3.56 4.22 1.07
N PRO A 136 3.61 4.63 2.36
CA PRO A 136 2.56 4.31 3.34
C PRO A 136 1.25 5.05 3.10
N GLU A 137 1.25 6.10 2.27
CA GLU A 137 0.05 6.89 1.93
C GLU A 137 -0.70 6.37 0.71
N LYS A 138 -0.04 5.54 -0.11
CA LYS A 138 -0.61 5.02 -1.36
C LYS A 138 -1.19 3.62 -1.14
N PRO A 139 -2.21 3.22 -1.94
CA PRO A 139 -2.75 1.88 -1.85
C PRO A 139 -1.67 0.87 -2.29
N ASN A 140 -1.26 0.01 -1.36
CA ASN A 140 -0.28 -1.03 -1.63
C ASN A 140 -0.93 -2.15 -2.46
N PRO A 141 -0.40 -2.48 -3.67
CA PRO A 141 -0.99 -3.49 -4.54
C PRO A 141 -0.89 -4.92 -3.99
N TYR A 142 0.02 -5.17 -3.05
CA TYR A 142 0.22 -6.48 -2.41
C TYR A 142 -0.65 -6.67 -1.17
N LEU A 143 -1.29 -5.60 -0.67
CA LEU A 143 -2.20 -5.68 0.46
C LEU A 143 -3.64 -5.70 -0.03
N PRO A 144 -4.52 -6.46 0.63
CA PRO A 144 -5.94 -6.39 0.33
C PRO A 144 -6.47 -4.98 0.65
N SER A 145 -7.45 -4.53 -0.14
CA SER A 145 -7.97 -3.14 -0.14
C SER A 145 -8.40 -2.59 1.23
N TYR A 146 -8.67 -3.46 2.21
CA TYR A 146 -9.06 -3.09 3.56
C TYR A 146 -7.88 -2.87 4.53
N LEU A 147 -6.65 -3.31 4.17
CA LEU A 147 -5.40 -3.04 4.91
C LEU A 147 -4.63 -1.87 4.29
N SER A 148 -4.82 -1.61 3.00
CA SER A 148 -4.29 -0.41 2.37
C SER A 148 -5.02 0.83 2.89
N PRO A 149 -4.33 1.97 3.08
CA PRO A 149 -4.99 3.24 3.31
C PRO A 149 -6.01 3.48 2.20
N ALA A 150 -7.25 3.77 2.57
CA ALA A 150 -8.27 4.12 1.58
C ALA A 150 -7.78 5.40 0.87
N PRO A 151 -7.67 5.40 -0.47
CA PRO A 151 -7.26 6.60 -1.19
C PRO A 151 -8.23 7.73 -0.84
N PRO A 152 -7.75 8.98 -0.66
CA PRO A 152 -8.62 10.12 -0.48
C PRO A 152 -9.55 10.18 -1.70
N SER A 153 -10.80 9.81 -1.51
CA SER A 153 -11.77 9.91 -2.59
C SER A 153 -12.13 11.38 -2.74
N PHE A 154 -12.07 11.91 -3.97
CA PHE A 154 -12.50 13.28 -4.28
C PHE A 154 -13.88 13.59 -3.68
N GLY A 155 -14.79 12.62 -3.68
CA GLY A 155 -16.12 12.77 -3.06
C GLY A 155 -16.10 12.95 -1.54
N SER A 156 -15.15 12.32 -0.83
CA SER A 156 -15.01 12.48 0.63
C SER A 156 -14.41 13.83 1.01
N GLU A 157 -13.44 14.33 0.25
CA GLU A 157 -12.86 15.66 0.47
C GLU A 157 -13.88 16.75 0.20
N TYR A 158 -14.61 16.67 -0.93
CA TYR A 158 -15.67 17.61 -1.26
C TYR A 158 -16.78 17.63 -0.19
N ARG A 159 -17.16 16.46 0.32
CA ARG A 159 -18.14 16.35 1.42
C ARG A 159 -17.63 16.95 2.73
N ASN A 160 -16.35 16.79 3.03
CA ASN A 160 -15.77 17.41 4.23
C ASN A 160 -15.69 18.93 4.06
N LEU A 161 -15.24 19.41 2.90
CA LEU A 161 -15.18 20.83 2.57
C LEU A 161 -16.55 21.51 2.66
N THR A 162 -17.59 20.92 2.07
CA THR A 162 -18.96 21.45 2.11
C THR A 162 -19.53 21.49 3.53
N ARG A 163 -19.26 20.48 4.36
CA ARG A 163 -19.65 20.49 5.78
C ARG A 163 -18.93 21.58 6.56
N THR A 164 -17.63 21.77 6.32
CA THR A 164 -16.86 22.84 6.95
C THR A 164 -17.38 24.21 6.54
N LEU A 165 -17.62 24.42 5.24
CA LEU A 165 -18.22 25.66 4.73
C LEU A 165 -19.58 25.94 5.38
N SER A 166 -20.46 24.93 5.45
CA SER A 166 -21.77 25.06 6.08
C SER A 166 -21.66 25.45 7.56
N THR A 167 -20.67 24.88 8.28
CA THR A 167 -20.41 25.19 9.68
C THR A 167 -19.93 26.65 9.83
N ILE A 168 -19.00 27.08 8.99
CA ILE A 168 -18.47 28.45 8.99
C ILE A 168 -19.60 29.46 8.73
N PHE A 169 -20.43 29.23 7.72
CA PHE A 169 -21.56 30.11 7.43
C PHE A 169 -22.54 30.17 8.59
N ASN A 170 -22.85 29.04 9.24
CA ASN A 170 -23.76 29.04 10.39
C ASN A 170 -23.22 29.90 11.55
N VAL A 171 -21.92 29.81 11.85
CA VAL A 171 -21.29 30.64 12.88
C VAL A 171 -21.32 32.13 12.50
N ILE A 172 -21.02 32.48 11.26
CA ILE A 172 -21.08 33.87 10.79
C ILE A 172 -22.51 34.43 10.88
N PHE A 173 -23.51 33.66 10.44
CA PHE A 173 -24.91 34.07 10.52
C PHE A 173 -25.40 34.18 11.97
N SER A 174 -24.94 33.31 12.87
CA SER A 174 -25.23 33.37 14.31
C SER A 174 -24.70 34.67 14.94
N ILE A 175 -23.44 35.02 14.67
CA ILE A 175 -22.81 36.23 15.20
C ILE A 175 -23.45 37.50 14.62
N LEU A 176 -23.62 37.58 13.31
CA LEU A 176 -24.20 38.77 12.66
C LEU A 176 -25.69 38.90 12.98
N GLY A 177 -26.43 37.80 13.00
CA GLY A 177 -27.84 37.77 13.33
C GLY A 177 -28.11 38.20 14.76
N SER A 178 -27.32 37.70 15.72
CA SER A 178 -27.44 38.12 17.13
C SER A 178 -27.04 39.58 17.34
N ALA A 179 -25.91 40.02 16.80
CA ALA A 179 -25.46 41.41 16.90
C ALA A 179 -26.49 42.39 16.28
N GLY A 180 -27.01 42.06 15.09
CA GLY A 180 -28.03 42.84 14.41
C GLY A 180 -29.36 42.87 15.16
N ALA A 181 -29.82 41.73 15.70
CA ALA A 181 -31.03 41.65 16.49
C ALA A 181 -30.94 42.49 17.77
N VAL A 182 -29.81 42.40 18.49
CA VAL A 182 -29.57 43.22 19.69
C VAL A 182 -29.50 44.70 19.35
N TYR A 183 -28.83 45.08 18.25
CA TYR A 183 -28.78 46.46 17.80
C TYR A 183 -30.19 47.02 17.50
N MET A 184 -30.98 46.29 16.73
CA MET A 184 -32.36 46.71 16.40
C MET A 184 -33.25 46.77 17.64
N ALA A 185 -33.13 45.80 18.55
CA ALA A 185 -33.86 45.82 19.82
C ALA A 185 -33.45 47.02 20.70
N ALA A 186 -32.15 47.35 20.75
CA ALA A 186 -31.64 48.45 21.55
C ALA A 186 -32.07 49.82 21.00
N VAL A 187 -31.97 50.03 19.69
CA VAL A 187 -32.27 51.33 19.05
C VAL A 187 -33.77 51.54 18.85
N SER A 188 -34.50 50.53 18.37
CA SER A 188 -35.92 50.67 18.03
C SER A 188 -36.86 50.25 19.17
N GLY A 189 -36.46 49.29 20.01
CA GLY A 189 -37.30 48.80 21.11
C GLY A 189 -37.10 49.57 22.41
N ALA A 190 -35.84 49.68 22.85
CA ALA A 190 -35.49 50.28 24.15
C ALA A 190 -35.17 51.79 24.08
N GLY A 191 -35.07 52.36 22.87
CA GLY A 191 -34.80 53.79 22.67
C GLY A 191 -33.38 54.24 23.05
N TYR A 192 -32.40 53.32 23.07
CA TYR A 192 -31.01 53.68 23.33
C TYR A 192 -30.39 54.49 22.18
N SER A 193 -29.40 55.33 22.49
CA SER A 193 -28.61 56.01 21.47
C SER A 193 -27.90 55.01 20.56
N ARG A 194 -27.68 55.37 19.29
CA ARG A 194 -27.04 54.49 18.29
C ARG A 194 -25.70 53.95 18.78
N GLU A 195 -24.91 54.77 19.48
CA GLU A 195 -23.61 54.39 20.05
C GLU A 195 -23.74 53.24 21.06
N LYS A 196 -24.71 53.33 21.98
CA LYS A 196 -24.97 52.29 22.98
C LYS A 196 -25.52 51.03 22.33
N GLY A 197 -26.38 51.18 21.32
CA GLY A 197 -26.89 50.05 20.53
C GLY A 197 -25.78 49.28 19.80
N VAL A 198 -24.83 49.98 19.18
CA VAL A 198 -23.68 49.35 18.51
C VAL A 198 -22.79 48.62 19.53
N LEU A 199 -22.50 49.24 20.67
CA LEU A 199 -21.68 48.63 21.71
C LEU A 199 -22.32 47.34 22.25
N LEU A 200 -23.63 47.35 22.49
CA LEU A 200 -24.38 46.17 22.92
C LEU A 200 -24.43 45.07 21.85
N GLY A 201 -24.58 45.45 20.57
CA GLY A 201 -24.54 44.50 19.45
C GLY A 201 -23.20 43.79 19.32
N ILE A 202 -22.09 44.54 19.43
CA ILE A 202 -20.72 43.97 19.41
C ILE A 202 -20.52 43.01 20.59
N LEU A 203 -20.95 43.41 21.80
CA LEU A 203 -20.83 42.57 22.99
C LEU A 203 -21.64 41.27 22.84
N ALA A 204 -22.86 41.34 22.33
CA ALA A 204 -23.70 40.18 22.08
C ALA A 204 -23.08 39.23 21.04
N GLY A 205 -22.59 39.78 19.93
CA GLY A 205 -21.88 39.00 18.91
C GLY A 205 -20.63 38.30 19.46
N LEU A 206 -19.88 38.96 20.36
CA LEU A 206 -18.71 38.37 21.02
C LEU A 206 -19.08 37.20 21.93
N ILE A 207 -20.14 37.33 22.74
CA ILE A 207 -20.63 36.26 23.61
C ILE A 207 -21.07 35.05 22.79
N VAL A 208 -21.84 35.28 21.71
CA VAL A 208 -22.31 34.22 20.81
C VAL A 208 -21.14 33.56 20.09
N GLY A 209 -20.15 34.34 19.62
CA GLY A 209 -18.95 33.80 18.99
C GLY A 209 -18.13 32.89 19.92
N ILE A 210 -18.02 33.23 21.21
CA ILE A 210 -17.36 32.37 22.20
C ILE A 210 -18.17 31.07 22.41
N ALA A 211 -19.49 31.17 22.53
CA ALA A 211 -20.36 30.02 22.71
C ALA A 211 -20.29 29.03 21.53
N ASP A 212 -20.36 29.54 20.30
CA ASP A 212 -20.22 28.73 19.09
C ASP A 212 -18.80 28.16 18.95
N GLY A 213 -17.77 28.91 19.35
CA GLY A 213 -16.38 28.42 19.39
C GLY A 213 -16.20 27.22 20.31
N VAL A 214 -16.74 27.27 21.53
CA VAL A 214 -16.72 26.13 22.46
C VAL A 214 -17.46 24.92 21.88
N LEU A 215 -18.61 25.14 21.23
CA LEU A 215 -19.38 24.08 20.60
C LEU A 215 -18.59 23.36 19.49
N VAL A 216 -17.87 24.11 18.66
CA VAL A 216 -17.02 23.55 17.60
C VAL A 216 -15.89 22.70 18.18
N VAL A 217 -15.23 23.17 19.24
CA VAL A 217 -14.16 22.41 19.92
C VAL A 217 -14.69 21.10 20.49
N LEU A 218 -15.85 21.13 21.16
CA LEU A 218 -16.50 19.93 21.67
C LEU A 218 -16.85 18.96 20.53
N PHE A 219 -17.39 19.48 19.42
CA PHE A 219 -17.72 18.65 18.27
C PHE A 219 -16.48 17.98 17.65
N MET A 220 -15.38 18.72 17.45
CA MET A 220 -14.12 18.17 16.95
C MET A 220 -13.61 17.04 17.85
N SER A 221 -13.62 17.24 19.17
CA SER A 221 -13.19 16.21 20.13
C SER A 221 -14.05 14.94 20.06
N LYS A 222 -15.36 15.10 19.81
CA LYS A 222 -16.30 13.97 19.68
C LYS A 222 -16.09 13.22 18.37
N VAL A 223 -15.88 13.92 17.26
CA VAL A 223 -15.62 13.31 15.95
C VAL A 223 -14.32 12.50 15.98
N GLU A 224 -13.28 13.02 16.62
CA GLU A 224 -12.02 12.30 16.75
C GLU A 224 -12.18 11.02 17.59
N LYS A 225 -12.95 11.08 18.67
CA LYS A 225 -13.29 9.92 19.50
C LYS A 225 -14.09 8.88 18.72
N ASP A 226 -15.10 9.29 17.96
CA ASP A 226 -15.91 8.40 17.11
C ASP A 226 -15.07 7.74 16.01
N ARG A 227 -14.11 8.47 15.43
CA ARG A 227 -13.20 7.93 14.41
C ARG A 227 -12.30 6.86 15.00
N ARG A 228 -11.71 7.11 16.18
CA ARG A 228 -10.90 6.13 16.92
C ARG A 228 -11.72 4.87 17.23
N GLU A 229 -12.95 5.04 17.71
CA GLU A 229 -13.83 3.92 18.03
C GLU A 229 -14.22 3.09 16.80
N ARG A 230 -14.48 3.72 15.64
CA ARG A 230 -14.73 2.99 14.39
C ARG A 230 -13.53 2.19 13.92
N HIS A 231 -12.33 2.75 14.01
CA HIS A 231 -11.10 2.03 13.69
C HIS A 231 -10.89 0.84 14.64
N GLU A 232 -11.14 1.02 15.94
CA GLU A 232 -11.06 -0.07 16.91
C GLU A 232 -12.11 -1.15 16.69
N ARG A 233 -13.37 -0.77 16.41
CA ARG A 233 -14.44 -1.73 16.07
C ARG A 233 -14.11 -2.48 14.79
N GLY A 234 -13.59 -1.80 13.76
CA GLY A 234 -13.08 -2.44 12.54
C GLY A 234 -11.98 -3.46 12.84
N ARG A 235 -10.99 -3.09 13.66
CA ARG A 235 -9.93 -4.00 14.13
C ARG A 235 -10.49 -5.20 14.92
N LYS A 236 -11.48 -4.98 15.78
CA LYS A 236 -12.12 -6.06 16.58
C LYS A 236 -12.91 -7.03 15.70
N LEU A 237 -13.63 -6.52 14.69
CA LEU A 237 -14.35 -7.36 13.72
C LEU A 237 -13.39 -8.13 12.80
N MET A 238 -12.19 -7.59 12.52
CA MET A 238 -11.14 -8.27 11.77
C MET A 238 -10.37 -9.33 12.57
N LYS A 239 -10.42 -9.30 13.91
CA LYS A 239 -9.92 -10.41 14.76
C LYS A 239 -10.87 -11.62 14.74
N GLY A 240 -11.57 -11.85 13.62
CA GLY A 240 -12.58 -12.88 13.45
C GLY A 240 -12.17 -14.24 14.01
N SER A 241 -13.10 -14.86 14.75
CA SER A 241 -13.21 -16.27 15.17
C SER A 241 -12.04 -16.97 15.89
N GLY A 242 -10.84 -16.40 15.99
CA GLY A 242 -9.74 -17.04 16.75
C GLY A 242 -10.04 -17.11 18.25
N LYS A 243 -10.66 -16.07 18.80
CA LYS A 243 -11.09 -16.06 20.21
C LYS A 243 -12.33 -16.88 20.52
N ALA A 244 -13.14 -17.21 19.51
CA ALA A 244 -14.24 -18.14 19.70
C ALA A 244 -13.70 -19.57 19.92
N LEU A 245 -12.57 -19.91 19.26
CA LEU A 245 -11.88 -21.17 19.51
C LEU A 245 -11.28 -21.20 20.93
N ASP A 246 -10.58 -20.13 21.36
CA ASP A 246 -10.04 -20.05 22.73
C ASP A 246 -11.14 -20.16 23.80
N GLN A 247 -12.30 -19.53 23.60
CA GLN A 247 -13.43 -19.67 24.53
C GLN A 247 -14.05 -21.06 24.51
N ILE A 248 -14.10 -21.74 23.36
CA ILE A 248 -14.57 -23.13 23.26
C ILE A 248 -13.56 -24.09 23.91
N GLU A 249 -12.26 -23.84 23.78
CA GLU A 249 -11.20 -24.66 24.38
C GLU A 249 -11.12 -24.47 25.90
N ASP A 250 -11.28 -23.25 26.39
CA ASP A 250 -11.38 -22.95 27.82
C ASP A 250 -12.66 -23.56 28.43
N GLN A 251 -13.78 -23.51 27.70
CA GLN A 251 -15.03 -24.10 28.16
C GLN A 251 -14.99 -25.64 28.13
N ALA A 252 -14.32 -26.24 27.14
CA ALA A 252 -14.07 -27.68 27.09
C ALA A 252 -13.11 -28.16 28.20
N ARG A 253 -12.10 -27.36 28.58
CA ARG A 253 -11.23 -27.67 29.74
C ARG A 253 -11.97 -27.57 31.07
N ILE A 254 -12.89 -26.62 31.19
CA ILE A 254 -13.75 -26.51 32.38
C ILE A 254 -14.72 -27.71 32.44
N GLU A 255 -15.33 -28.12 31.32
CA GLU A 255 -16.22 -29.29 31.27
C GLU A 255 -15.47 -30.60 31.53
N GLN A 256 -14.24 -30.78 31.04
CA GLN A 256 -13.39 -31.93 31.36
C GLN A 256 -12.96 -31.93 32.84
N GLY A 257 -12.61 -30.78 33.41
CA GLY A 257 -12.32 -30.65 34.83
C GLY A 257 -13.51 -30.95 35.74
N VAL A 258 -14.73 -30.65 35.28
CA VAL A 258 -15.99 -30.94 35.98
C VAL A 258 -16.37 -32.42 35.82
N GLN A 259 -16.18 -33.04 34.65
CA GLN A 259 -16.40 -34.48 34.43
C GLN A 259 -15.43 -35.35 35.23
N VAL A 260 -14.15 -34.97 35.36
CA VAL A 260 -13.19 -35.71 36.19
C VAL A 260 -13.52 -35.59 37.69
N LYS A 261 -14.03 -34.43 38.13
CA LYS A 261 -14.53 -34.26 39.51
C LYS A 261 -15.84 -34.99 39.79
N LEU A 262 -16.72 -35.14 38.79
CA LEU A 262 -17.96 -35.91 38.89
C LEU A 262 -17.72 -37.43 38.81
N LEU A 263 -16.79 -37.90 37.96
CA LEU A 263 -16.44 -39.33 37.88
C LEU A 263 -15.67 -39.85 39.10
N ALA A 264 -14.98 -38.97 39.83
CA ALA A 264 -14.38 -39.31 41.12
C ALA A 264 -15.40 -39.36 42.27
N LYS A 265 -16.64 -38.91 42.04
CA LYS A 265 -17.67 -38.80 43.05
C LYS A 265 -18.98 -39.43 42.54
N GLU A 266 -19.02 -40.75 42.69
CA GLU A 266 -20.24 -41.59 42.69
C GLU A 266 -20.77 -42.02 41.32
N GLY A 267 -21.08 -43.32 41.22
CA GLY A 267 -21.70 -43.92 40.06
C GLY A 267 -23.20 -43.62 39.97
N ILE A 268 -23.69 -43.86 38.76
CA ILE A 268 -25.10 -44.04 38.36
C ILE A 268 -25.87 -42.76 37.99
N GLU A 269 -26.51 -42.88 36.82
CA GLU A 269 -27.62 -42.11 36.24
C GLU A 269 -27.36 -40.80 35.47
N SER A 270 -27.20 -41.03 34.17
CA SER A 270 -27.44 -40.14 33.03
C SER A 270 -28.74 -39.35 33.15
N THR A 271 -28.64 -38.03 33.12
CA THR A 271 -29.68 -37.15 32.55
C THR A 271 -29.02 -36.17 31.59
N ALA A 272 -29.10 -36.49 30.30
CA ALA A 272 -28.67 -35.66 29.20
C ALA A 272 -29.46 -34.33 29.18
N VAL A 273 -28.74 -33.20 29.27
CA VAL A 273 -29.32 -31.86 29.10
C VAL A 273 -29.19 -31.43 27.63
N SER A 274 -30.35 -31.04 27.10
CA SER A 274 -30.67 -30.63 25.74
C SER A 274 -29.68 -29.69 25.05
N ALA A 275 -29.23 -30.08 23.86
CA ALA A 275 -28.49 -29.25 22.92
C ALA A 275 -29.35 -28.06 22.46
N LYS A 276 -28.95 -26.85 22.85
CA LYS A 276 -29.58 -25.60 22.47
C LYS A 276 -29.33 -25.33 20.98
N GLN A 277 -30.36 -25.57 20.18
CA GLN A 277 -30.37 -25.39 18.73
C GLN A 277 -30.17 -23.90 18.36
N ILE A 278 -28.99 -23.56 17.85
CA ILE A 278 -28.67 -22.23 17.33
C ILE A 278 -29.38 -22.07 15.98
N GLN A 279 -30.54 -21.39 15.98
CA GLN A 279 -31.22 -21.02 14.74
C GLN A 279 -30.52 -19.82 14.08
N LEU A 280 -29.73 -20.09 13.04
CA LEU A 280 -29.24 -19.07 12.13
C LEU A 280 -30.40 -18.55 11.27
N ARG A 281 -30.86 -17.32 11.53
CA ARG A 281 -31.79 -16.59 10.65
C ARG A 281 -31.11 -16.33 9.30
N ARG A 282 -31.32 -17.22 8.32
CA ARG A 282 -31.10 -16.89 6.90
C ARG A 282 -32.15 -15.87 6.48
N ARG A 283 -31.71 -14.68 6.06
CA ARG A 283 -32.56 -13.75 5.31
C ARG A 283 -32.96 -14.44 4.01
N ALA A 284 -34.25 -14.73 3.85
CA ALA A 284 -34.81 -15.26 2.62
C ALA A 284 -34.69 -14.20 1.51
N LEU A 285 -34.05 -14.58 0.40
CA LEU A 285 -34.23 -13.93 -0.89
C LEU A 285 -35.63 -14.28 -1.39
N LYS A 286 -36.40 -13.24 -1.75
CA LYS A 286 -37.74 -13.36 -2.33
C LYS A 286 -37.62 -13.98 -3.74
N PRO A 287 -38.26 -15.11 -4.05
CA PRO A 287 -38.31 -15.58 -5.43
C PRO A 287 -39.23 -14.67 -6.24
N SER A 288 -38.74 -14.22 -7.39
CA SER A 288 -39.51 -13.59 -8.45
C SER A 288 -40.47 -14.63 -9.05
N ASN A 289 -41.78 -14.38 -8.98
CA ASN A 289 -42.74 -15.14 -9.78
C ASN A 289 -42.65 -14.72 -11.26
N PRO A 290 -42.79 -15.66 -12.20
CA PRO A 290 -43.05 -15.37 -13.59
C PRO A 290 -44.57 -15.23 -13.82
N GLU A 291 -44.96 -14.15 -14.48
CA GLU A 291 -46.08 -14.12 -15.42
C GLU A 291 -45.55 -13.53 -16.74
#